data_AF-A0A7C6CIK1-F1
#
_entry.id   AF-A0A7C6CIK1-F1
#
_cell.length_a   1.000
_cell.length_b   1.000
_cell.length_c   1.000
_cell.angle_alpha   90.00
_cell.angle_beta   90.00
_cell.angle_gamma   90.00
#
_symmetry.space_group_name_H-M   'P 1'
#
loop_
_entity.id
_entity.type
_entity.pdbx_description
1 polymer ?
#
loop_
_entity_poly.entity_id
_entity_poly.type
_entity_poly.pdbx_seq_one_letter_code
_entity_poly.pdbx_strand_id
1 'polypeptide(L)'
;MSKLYPYPAVQYIPLSFSLIFRQHIPPLHPFILSGADITAQQDIIAGKFGVQLPKFKETADQLFLLVGGFEPLEIKYRGYYVTIKALPHPSLSLLSLPKRYFYKNTLVFQAKKENGDLLVAKAYHYRSLKVSPS
;
A
#
# COMPACT_ATOMS: atom_id res chain seq x y z
N MET A 1 12.79 13.70 -17.71
CA MET A 1 12.26 13.52 -16.34
C MET A 1 11.50 12.20 -16.27
N SER A 2 11.56 11.47 -15.15
CA SER A 2 10.84 10.19 -15.00
C SER A 2 9.34 10.43 -14.82
N LYS A 3 8.48 9.74 -15.58
CA LYS A 3 7.02 9.79 -15.38
C LYS A 3 6.60 9.15 -14.04
N LEU A 4 7.39 8.19 -13.55
CA LEU A 4 7.20 7.57 -12.25
C LEU A 4 7.48 8.56 -11.11
N TYR A 5 8.58 9.32 -11.23
CA TYR A 5 9.01 10.32 -10.26
C TYR A 5 9.27 11.68 -10.97
N PRO A 6 8.22 12.50 -11.17
CA PRO A 6 8.34 13.74 -11.94
C PRO A 6 9.12 14.85 -11.23
N TYR A 7 9.36 14.73 -9.92
CA TYR A 7 10.12 15.72 -9.15
C TYR A 7 11.58 15.27 -8.95
N PRO A 8 12.50 16.18 -8.56
CA PRO A 8 13.86 15.79 -8.17
C PRO A 8 13.86 14.73 -7.06
N ALA A 9 14.79 13.78 -7.12
CA ALA A 9 14.86 12.64 -6.21
C ALA A 9 14.91 13.04 -4.72
N VAL A 10 15.60 14.15 -4.41
CA VAL A 10 15.72 14.71 -3.05
C VAL A 10 14.38 15.11 -2.43
N GLN A 11 13.32 15.30 -3.24
CA GLN A 11 11.98 15.66 -2.75
C GLN A 11 11.13 14.45 -2.38
N TYR A 12 11.63 13.23 -2.54
CA TYR A 12 10.93 12.01 -2.17
C TYR A 12 11.55 11.42 -0.91
N ILE A 13 10.68 10.95 -0.02
CA ILE A 13 11.08 10.16 1.14
C ILE A 13 10.98 8.69 0.72
N PRO A 14 12.10 7.94 0.65
CA PRO A 14 12.05 6.50 0.46
C PRO A 14 11.38 5.85 1.67
N LEU A 15 10.42 4.98 1.42
CA LEU A 15 9.74 4.22 2.47
C LEU A 15 10.20 2.78 2.41
N SER A 16 10.93 2.36 3.43
CA SER A 16 11.14 0.93 3.68
C SER A 16 9.80 0.26 3.92
N PHE A 17 9.59 -0.91 3.33
CA PHE A 17 8.44 -1.76 3.61
C PHE A 17 8.90 -3.17 3.94
N SER A 18 8.11 -3.86 4.75
CA SER A 18 8.33 -5.28 5.05
C SER A 18 7.26 -6.10 4.33
N LEU A 19 7.69 -7.16 3.64
CA LEU A 19 6.80 -8.16 3.07
C LEU A 19 6.45 -9.18 4.16
N ILE A 20 5.20 -9.20 4.59
CA ILE A 20 4.73 -10.06 5.68
C ILE A 20 4.19 -11.38 5.15
N PHE A 21 3.52 -11.30 4.01
CA PHE A 21 2.91 -12.44 3.36
C PHE A 21 2.95 -12.21 1.85
N ARG A 22 3.18 -13.29 1.10
CA ARG A 22 3.03 -13.32 -0.34
C ARG A 22 2.48 -14.66 -0.76
N GLN A 23 1.55 -14.65 -1.70
CA GLN A 23 1.05 -15.84 -2.35
C GLN A 23 0.79 -15.56 -3.82
N HIS A 24 1.12 -16.54 -4.67
CA HIS A 24 0.70 -16.53 -6.07
C HIS A 24 -0.81 -16.80 -6.12
N ILE A 25 -1.54 -15.99 -6.88
CA ILE A 25 -2.99 -16.12 -7.05
C ILE A 25 -3.35 -16.03 -8.54
N PRO A 26 -4.55 -16.45 -8.96
CA PRO A 26 -4.95 -16.30 -10.36
C PRO A 26 -4.84 -14.84 -10.84
N PRO A 27 -4.64 -14.60 -12.15
CA PRO A 27 -4.60 -13.25 -12.71
C PRO A 27 -5.81 -12.41 -12.27
N LEU A 28 -5.56 -11.16 -11.88
CA LEU A 28 -6.57 -10.28 -11.33
C LEU A 28 -6.26 -8.81 -11.64
N HIS A 29 -7.31 -7.98 -11.61
CA HIS A 29 -7.16 -6.54 -11.74
C HIS A 29 -6.43 -5.92 -10.54
N PRO A 30 -5.35 -5.14 -10.76
CA PRO A 30 -4.58 -4.53 -9.69
C PRO A 30 -5.43 -3.84 -8.63
N PHE A 31 -5.15 -4.11 -7.35
CA PHE A 31 -5.85 -3.47 -6.25
C PHE A 31 -4.95 -3.15 -5.06
N ILE A 32 -5.42 -2.22 -4.21
CA ILE A 32 -4.81 -1.84 -2.94
C ILE A 32 -5.92 -1.75 -1.90
N LEU A 33 -5.75 -2.43 -0.77
CA LEU A 33 -6.53 -2.26 0.44
C LEU A 33 -5.60 -1.84 1.59
N SER A 34 -6.12 -1.06 2.52
CA SER A 34 -5.33 -0.51 3.64
C SER A 34 -5.99 -0.79 4.97
N GLY A 35 -5.21 -1.22 5.95
CA GLY A 35 -5.61 -1.26 7.36
C GLY A 35 -6.99 -1.86 7.59
N ALA A 36 -7.90 -1.03 8.11
CA ALA A 36 -9.30 -1.38 8.39
C ALA A 36 -10.04 -2.04 7.21
N ASP A 37 -9.75 -1.64 5.97
CA ASP A 37 -10.39 -2.24 4.78
C ASP A 37 -9.98 -3.71 4.60
N ILE A 38 -8.77 -4.08 5.03
CA ILE A 38 -8.27 -5.46 4.98
C ILE A 38 -9.04 -6.30 5.99
N THR A 39 -9.17 -5.80 7.23
CA THR A 39 -9.91 -6.49 8.29
C THR A 39 -11.39 -6.63 7.94
N ALA A 40 -12.02 -5.57 7.43
CA ALA A 40 -13.43 -5.59 7.05
C ALA A 40 -13.75 -6.56 5.89
N GLN A 41 -12.76 -6.91 5.07
CA GLN A 41 -12.92 -7.77 3.90
C GLN A 41 -12.24 -9.13 4.09
N GLN A 42 -11.85 -9.52 5.30
CA GLN A 42 -11.04 -10.71 5.54
C GLN A 42 -11.71 -11.99 5.00
N ASP A 43 -13.01 -12.15 5.24
CA ASP A 43 -13.76 -13.32 4.75
C ASP A 43 -13.90 -13.32 3.22
N ILE A 44 -14.08 -12.14 2.62
CA ILE A 44 -14.14 -11.97 1.16
C ILE A 44 -12.80 -12.30 0.53
N ILE A 45 -11.70 -11.85 1.14
CA ILE A 45 -10.33 -12.16 0.70
C ILE A 45 -10.10 -13.67 0.76
N ALA A 46 -10.51 -14.32 1.85
CA ALA A 46 -10.36 -15.75 2.01
C ALA A 46 -11.17 -16.54 0.97
N GLY A 47 -12.44 -16.20 0.77
CA GLY A 47 -13.29 -16.85 -0.23
C GLY A 47 -12.83 -16.61 -1.66
N LYS A 48 -12.42 -15.38 -1.99
CA LYS A 48 -12.05 -14.99 -3.37
C LYS A 48 -10.70 -15.55 -3.80
N PHE A 49 -9.74 -15.58 -2.89
CA PHE A 49 -8.35 -15.93 -3.24
C PHE A 49 -7.91 -17.28 -2.66
N GLY A 50 -8.73 -17.92 -1.82
CA GLY A 50 -8.37 -19.18 -1.16
C GLY A 50 -7.21 -19.02 -0.17
N VAL A 51 -7.06 -17.83 0.42
CA VAL A 51 -5.92 -17.48 1.28
C VAL A 51 -6.38 -17.10 2.68
N GLN A 52 -5.65 -17.56 3.70
CA GLN A 52 -5.80 -17.02 5.04
C GLN A 52 -4.67 -16.04 5.31
N LEU A 53 -5.00 -14.77 5.48
CA LEU A 53 -4.00 -13.77 5.84
C LEU A 53 -3.45 -14.07 7.25
N PRO A 54 -2.15 -13.86 7.48
CA PRO A 54 -1.59 -13.97 8.82
C PRO A 54 -2.29 -12.97 9.74
N LYS A 55 -2.35 -13.27 11.05
CA LYS A 55 -2.83 -12.30 12.03
C LYS A 55 -1.90 -11.09 12.02
N PHE A 56 -2.45 -9.91 11.79
CA PHE A 56 -1.75 -8.64 11.91
C PHE A 56 -2.58 -7.70 12.78
N LYS A 57 -1.90 -6.78 13.46
CA LYS A 57 -2.54 -5.74 14.27
C LYS A 57 -1.99 -4.40 13.83
N GLU A 58 -2.87 -3.48 13.44
CA GLU A 58 -2.45 -2.11 13.19
C GLU A 58 -1.86 -1.52 14.46
N THR A 59 -0.65 -0.96 14.34
CA THR A 59 -0.03 -0.17 15.40
C THR A 59 -0.11 1.31 15.02
N ALA A 60 0.17 2.18 16.00
CA ALA A 60 0.27 3.62 15.75
C ALA A 60 1.34 3.94 14.69
N ASP A 61 2.42 3.13 14.65
CA ASP A 61 3.59 3.37 13.80
C ASP A 61 3.56 2.64 12.47
N GLN A 62 2.66 1.67 12.28
CA GLN A 62 2.62 0.84 11.08
C GLN A 62 1.28 0.91 10.36
N LEU A 63 1.36 1.03 9.04
CA LEU A 63 0.24 0.89 8.11
C LEU A 63 0.40 -0.43 7.35
N PHE A 64 -0.65 -1.24 7.36
CA PHE A 64 -0.69 -2.45 6.56
C PHE A 64 -1.36 -2.19 5.23
N LEU A 65 -0.78 -2.69 4.15
CA LEU A 65 -1.36 -2.67 2.81
C LEU A 65 -1.48 -4.08 2.28
N LEU A 66 -2.66 -4.46 1.83
CA LEU A 66 -2.84 -5.64 1.00
C LEU A 66 -2.85 -5.19 -0.47
N VAL A 67 -1.91 -5.69 -1.25
CA VAL A 67 -1.79 -5.39 -2.67
C VAL A 67 -1.95 -6.66 -3.49
N GLY A 68 -2.63 -6.56 -4.63
CA GLY A 68 -2.87 -7.69 -5.51
C GLY A 68 -2.72 -7.32 -6.99
N GLY A 69 -2.30 -8.28 -7.82
CA GLY A 69 -2.15 -8.11 -9.27
C GLY A 69 -0.86 -7.42 -9.68
N PHE A 70 0.04 -7.17 -8.73
CA PHE A 70 1.39 -6.67 -8.97
C PHE A 70 2.35 -7.04 -7.84
N GLU A 71 3.63 -6.97 -8.15
CA GLU A 71 4.73 -7.05 -7.20
C GLU A 71 5.25 -5.64 -6.88
N PRO A 72 5.25 -5.21 -5.60
CA PRO A 72 5.86 -3.95 -5.19
C PRO A 72 7.39 -4.09 -5.15
N LEU A 73 8.09 -3.14 -5.77
CA LEU A 73 9.55 -3.11 -5.85
C LEU A 73 10.17 -2.00 -4.99
N GLU A 74 9.54 -0.83 -5.00
CA GLU A 74 10.00 0.34 -4.25
C GLU A 74 8.80 1.19 -3.84
N ILE A 75 8.88 1.84 -2.68
CA ILE A 75 7.84 2.78 -2.23
C ILE A 75 8.48 4.12 -1.88
N LYS A 76 7.93 5.21 -2.43
CA LYS A 76 8.34 6.59 -2.15
C LYS A 76 7.15 7.45 -1.79
N TYR A 77 7.36 8.40 -0.89
CA TYR A 77 6.35 9.33 -0.41
C TYR A 77 6.70 10.78 -0.74
N ARG A 78 5.70 11.54 -1.21
CA ARG A 78 5.78 12.99 -1.40
C ARG A 78 4.38 13.63 -1.33
N GLY A 79 4.20 14.58 -0.43
CA GLY A 79 2.96 15.35 -0.31
C GLY A 79 1.76 14.47 0.04
N TYR A 80 0.82 14.33 -0.90
CA TYR A 80 -0.34 13.45 -0.74
C TYR A 80 -0.12 12.03 -1.31
N TYR A 81 0.99 11.78 -2.01
CA TYR A 81 1.16 10.56 -2.79
C TYR A 81 2.15 9.60 -2.15
N VAL A 82 1.74 8.34 -2.03
CA VAL A 82 2.63 7.20 -1.81
C VAL A 82 2.70 6.42 -3.12
N THR A 83 3.81 6.57 -3.84
CA THR A 83 4.06 5.91 -5.11
C THR A 83 4.78 4.60 -4.89
N ILE A 84 4.19 3.52 -5.38
CA ILE A 84 4.72 2.16 -5.37
C ILE A 84 5.21 1.87 -6.80
N LYS A 85 6.52 1.77 -7.00
CA LYS A 85 7.06 1.17 -8.23
C LYS A 85 6.70 -0.31 -8.22
N ALA A 86 6.04 -0.79 -9.26
CA ALA A 86 5.48 -2.11 -9.30
C ALA A 86 5.64 -2.79 -10.66
N LEU A 87 5.73 -4.12 -10.64
CA LEU A 87 5.68 -4.96 -11.83
C LEU A 87 4.33 -5.70 -11.86
N PRO A 88 3.56 -5.69 -12.97
CA PRO A 88 2.38 -6.54 -13.09
C PRO A 88 2.73 -7.99 -12.84
N HIS A 89 2.07 -8.62 -11.89
CA HIS A 89 2.42 -9.96 -11.42
C HIS A 89 1.22 -10.59 -10.70
N PRO A 90 0.88 -11.87 -10.93
CA PRO A 90 -0.25 -12.55 -10.31
C PRO A 90 0.02 -12.93 -8.85
N SER A 91 0.27 -11.92 -8.01
CA SER A 91 0.55 -12.09 -6.58
C SER A 91 -0.40 -11.28 -5.72
N LEU A 92 -0.66 -11.82 -4.53
CA LEU A 92 -1.20 -11.13 -3.38
C LEU A 92 -0.08 -10.92 -2.37
N SER A 93 0.11 -9.71 -1.87
CA SER A 93 1.12 -9.41 -0.85
C SER A 93 0.54 -8.54 0.26
N LEU A 94 0.86 -8.89 1.51
CA LEU A 94 0.63 -8.04 2.67
C LEU A 94 1.93 -7.34 3.03
N LEU A 95 1.90 -6.01 3.03
CA LEU A 95 3.03 -5.15 3.32
C LEU A 95 2.80 -4.41 4.64
N SER A 96 3.88 -4.08 5.35
CA SER A 96 3.88 -3.08 6.41
C SER A 96 4.75 -1.89 6.04
N LEU A 97 4.24 -0.69 6.31
CA LEU A 97 4.85 0.60 6.03
C LEU A 97 4.95 1.46 7.31
N PRO A 98 6.03 2.24 7.48
CA PRO A 98 6.14 3.17 8.59
C PRO A 98 5.21 4.39 8.41
N LYS A 99 4.35 4.65 9.39
CA LYS A 99 3.42 5.80 9.41
C LYS A 99 4.08 7.13 9.75
N ARG A 100 5.23 7.12 10.43
CA ARG A 100 5.92 8.33 10.95
C ARG A 100 6.23 9.41 9.91
N TYR A 101 6.28 9.06 8.63
CA TYR A 101 6.54 10.03 7.55
C TYR A 101 5.27 10.70 7.04
N PHE A 102 4.08 10.14 7.33
CA PHE A 102 2.81 10.64 6.81
C PHE A 102 2.31 11.82 7.64
N TYR A 103 2.44 13.03 7.11
CA TYR A 103 1.97 14.26 7.75
C TYR A 103 0.65 14.78 7.16
N LYS A 104 0.00 14.02 6.28
CA LYS A 104 -1.29 14.35 5.67
C LYS A 104 -2.38 13.42 6.17
N ASN A 105 -3.56 13.98 6.43
CA ASN A 105 -4.74 13.22 6.85
C ASN A 105 -5.34 12.37 5.72
N THR A 106 -5.02 12.69 4.47
CA THR A 106 -5.40 11.91 3.30
C THR A 106 -4.15 11.59 2.50
N LEU A 107 -4.02 10.33 2.10
CA LEU A 107 -2.98 9.85 1.20
C LEU A 107 -3.61 9.20 -0.02
N VAL A 108 -2.88 9.18 -1.13
CA VAL A 108 -3.22 8.47 -2.33
C VAL A 108 -2.10 7.48 -2.63
N PHE A 109 -2.39 6.20 -2.44
CA PHE A 109 -1.50 5.13 -2.84
C PHE A 109 -1.64 4.93 -4.35
N GLN A 110 -0.51 4.90 -5.06
CA GLN A 110 -0.47 4.69 -6.51
C GLN A 110 0.55 3.61 -6.84
N ALA A 111 0.10 2.49 -7.40
CA ALA A 111 1.00 1.53 -8.02
C ALA A 111 1.24 1.92 -9.47
N LYS A 112 2.51 2.04 -9.86
CA LYS A 112 2.93 2.45 -11.20
C LYS A 112 4.01 1.54 -11.74
N LYS A 113 3.97 1.27 -13.03
CA LYS A 113 5.09 0.63 -13.75
C LYS A 113 6.31 1.55 -13.78
N GLU A 114 7.46 1.00 -14.12
CA GLU A 114 8.71 1.76 -14.25
C GLU A 114 8.62 2.92 -15.26
N ASN A 115 7.86 2.73 -16.35
CA ASN A 115 7.60 3.76 -17.35
C ASN A 115 6.64 4.87 -16.88
N GLY A 116 6.09 4.76 -15.65
CA GLY A 116 5.17 5.71 -15.03
C GLY A 116 3.68 5.45 -15.28
N ASP A 117 3.31 4.43 -16.06
CA ASP A 117 1.91 4.07 -16.28
C ASP A 117 1.26 3.63 -14.96
N LEU A 118 0.05 4.13 -14.70
CA LEU A 118 -0.71 3.80 -13.50
C LEU A 118 -1.32 2.39 -13.63
N LEU A 119 -1.11 1.55 -12.62
CA LEU A 119 -1.79 0.26 -12.47
C LEU A 119 -3.07 0.39 -11.66
N VAL A 120 -2.98 1.04 -10.49
CA VAL A 120 -4.11 1.30 -9.61
C VAL A 120 -3.82 2.46 -8.67
N ALA A 121 -4.85 3.19 -8.26
CA ALA A 121 -4.78 4.17 -7.20
C ALA A 121 -5.89 3.95 -6.16
N LYS A 122 -5.57 4.21 -4.89
CA LYS A 122 -6.52 4.13 -3.78
C LYS A 122 -6.30 5.27 -2.80
N ALA A 123 -7.37 6.00 -2.51
CA ALA A 123 -7.38 6.99 -1.44
C ALA A 123 -7.40 6.29 -0.08
N TYR A 124 -6.62 6.81 0.86
CA TYR A 124 -6.58 6.41 2.25
C TYR A 124 -6.83 7.64 3.12
N HIS A 125 -7.81 7.52 4.01
CA HIS A 125 -8.12 8.56 4.97
C HIS A 125 -7.61 8.12 6.34
N TYR A 126 -6.61 8.84 6.84
CA TYR A 126 -6.12 8.67 8.18
C TYR A 126 -7.19 9.14 9.17
N ARG A 127 -7.82 8.20 9.87
CA ARG A 127 -8.60 8.51 11.05
C ARG A 127 -7.61 8.70 12.19
N SER A 128 -7.24 9.95 12.48
CA SER A 128 -6.56 10.25 13.74
C SER A 128 -7.45 9.72 14.87
N LEU A 129 -6.92 8.79 15.66
CA LEU A 129 -7.43 8.59 17.00
C LEU A 129 -7.16 9.92 17.71
N LYS A 130 -8.20 10.75 17.85
CA LYS A 130 -8.12 11.90 18.73
C LYS A 130 -7.77 11.36 20.11
N VAL A 131 -6.52 11.54 20.52
CA VAL A 131 -6.18 11.48 21.94
C VAL A 131 -6.93 12.65 22.55
N SER A 132 -8.01 12.35 23.27
CA SER A 132 -8.66 13.36 24.09
C SER A 132 -7.67 13.74 25.17
N PRO A 133 -7.26 15.01 25.31
CA PRO A 133 -6.49 15.43 26.46
C PRO A 133 -7.41 15.27 27.69
N SER A 134 -7.02 14.34 28.57
CA SER A 134 -7.43 14.30 29.97
C SER A 134 -6.89 15.51 30.72
#